data_AF-Q2LAH7-F1
#
_entry.id   AF-Q2LAH7-F1
#
_cell.length_a   1.000
_cell.length_b   1.000
_cell.length_c   1.000
_cell.angle_alpha   90.00
_cell.angle_beta   90.00
_cell.angle_gamma   90.00
#
_symmetry.space_group_name_H-M   'P 1'
#
loop_
_entity.id
_entity.type
_entity.pdbx_description
1 polymer ?
#
loop_
_entity_poly.entity_id
_entity_poly.type
_entity_poly.pdbx_seq_one_letter_code
_entity_poly.pdbx_strand_id
1 'polypeptide(L)'
;MRTFSLFSCLFFFLSVFSTTLFHPGHSLHHHPHSATHNYRDALTKSIIFFEGQRSGKLPSNQRMSWRRDSGLSDGSAMHVDLVGGYYDAGDNVKFGFPMAFTTTMLSWSVIEFG
;
A
#
# COMPACT_ATOMS: atom_id res chain seq x y z
N MET A 1 19.42 -12.99 43.47
CA MET A 1 18.46 -12.53 42.43
C MET A 1 18.91 -12.79 40.98
N ARG A 2 19.90 -13.67 40.71
CA ARG A 2 20.34 -14.00 39.33
C ARG A 2 19.95 -15.41 38.85
N THR A 3 19.43 -16.26 39.74
CA THR A 3 19.04 -17.65 39.46
C THR A 3 17.58 -17.79 38.97
N PHE A 4 16.69 -16.86 39.34
CA PHE A 4 15.28 -16.85 38.88
C PHE A 4 15.12 -16.52 37.39
N SER A 5 16.04 -15.74 36.80
CA SER A 5 15.95 -15.35 35.38
C SER A 5 16.30 -16.49 34.43
N LEU A 6 17.20 -17.40 34.81
CA LEU A 6 17.61 -18.53 33.97
C LEU A 6 16.55 -19.64 33.96
N PHE A 7 15.90 -19.89 35.10
CA PHE A 7 14.78 -20.85 35.18
C PHE A 7 13.55 -20.38 34.40
N SER A 8 13.26 -19.07 34.41
CA SER A 8 12.17 -18.49 33.62
C SER A 8 12.43 -18.60 32.10
N CYS A 9 13.66 -18.32 31.65
CA CYS A 9 14.03 -18.51 30.24
C CYS A 9 13.97 -19.98 29.81
N LEU A 10 14.46 -20.92 30.63
CA LEU A 10 14.46 -22.34 30.27
C LEU A 10 13.04 -22.93 30.15
N PHE A 11 12.11 -22.49 31.00
CA PHE A 11 10.68 -22.85 30.90
C PHE A 11 10.04 -22.28 29.64
N PHE A 12 10.36 -21.03 29.28
CA PHE A 12 9.84 -20.41 28.07
C PHE A 12 10.33 -21.17 26.81
N PHE A 13 11.63 -21.50 26.75
CA PHE A 13 12.21 -22.27 25.65
C PHE A 13 11.62 -23.69 25.54
N LEU A 14 11.40 -24.39 26.66
CA LEU A 14 10.78 -25.71 26.66
C LEU A 14 9.29 -25.68 26.27
N SER A 15 8.56 -24.61 26.65
CA SER A 15 7.15 -24.45 26.27
C SER A 15 6.99 -24.21 24.76
N VAL A 16 7.86 -23.41 24.16
CA VAL A 16 7.86 -23.14 22.72
C VAL A 16 8.24 -24.40 21.92
N PHE A 17 9.19 -25.20 22.42
CA PHE A 17 9.63 -26.43 21.75
C PHE A 17 8.61 -27.57 21.85
N SER A 18 7.77 -27.60 22.89
CA SER A 18 6.73 -28.63 23.02
C SER A 18 5.52 -28.35 22.11
N THR A 19 5.19 -27.06 21.87
CA THR A 19 4.10 -26.69 20.96
C THR A 19 4.38 -26.95 19.47
N THR A 20 5.66 -27.10 19.08
CA THR A 20 6.03 -27.43 17.70
C THR A 20 6.13 -28.94 17.43
N LEU A 21 6.16 -29.79 18.46
CA LEU A 21 6.32 -31.24 18.30
C LEU A 21 5.03 -32.07 18.39
N PHE A 22 3.90 -31.47 18.80
CA PHE A 22 2.61 -32.17 18.96
C PHE A 22 1.49 -31.60 18.09
N HIS A 23 1.78 -31.25 16.82
CA HIS A 23 0.72 -31.12 15.82
C HIS A 23 0.49 -32.48 15.13
N PRO A 24 -0.70 -33.11 15.29
CA PRO A 24 -1.01 -34.32 14.55
C PRO A 24 -1.11 -33.97 13.06
N GLY A 25 -0.28 -34.65 12.27
CA GLY A 25 -0.24 -34.67 10.80
C GLY A 25 -1.09 -33.65 10.05
N HIS A 26 -0.50 -32.50 9.73
CA HIS A 26 -0.87 -31.85 8.48
C HIS A 26 -0.40 -32.77 7.36
N SER A 27 -1.33 -33.53 6.77
CA SER A 27 -1.14 -34.07 5.44
C SER A 27 -0.60 -32.95 4.57
N LEU A 28 0.64 -33.10 4.11
CA LEU A 28 1.22 -32.25 3.07
C LEU A 28 0.39 -32.48 1.81
N HIS A 29 -0.73 -31.76 1.71
CA HIS A 29 -1.38 -31.53 0.45
C HIS A 29 -0.44 -30.61 -0.31
N HIS A 30 0.55 -31.22 -0.98
CA HIS A 30 1.28 -30.56 -2.05
C HIS A 30 0.26 -30.31 -3.16
N HIS A 31 -0.48 -29.22 -3.03
CA HIS A 31 -1.10 -28.59 -4.18
C HIS A 31 0.01 -27.78 -4.84
N PRO A 32 0.51 -28.16 -6.03
CA PRO A 32 1.16 -27.21 -6.89
C PRO A 32 0.07 -26.27 -7.41
N HIS A 33 -0.49 -25.44 -6.54
CA HIS A 33 -1.04 -24.19 -7.02
C HIS A 33 0.18 -23.37 -7.42
N SER A 34 0.49 -23.40 -8.71
CA SER A 34 0.88 -22.14 -9.33
C SER A 34 -0.22 -21.15 -8.94
N ALA A 35 0.05 -20.34 -7.92
CA ALA A 35 -0.92 -19.39 -7.39
C ALA A 35 -1.11 -18.36 -8.50
N THR A 36 -2.16 -18.53 -9.31
CA THR A 36 -2.45 -17.62 -10.41
C THR A 36 -2.72 -16.25 -9.80
N HIS A 37 -1.92 -15.24 -10.15
CA HIS A 37 -2.15 -13.89 -9.65
C HIS A 37 -3.45 -13.33 -10.24
N ASN A 38 -4.29 -12.74 -9.39
CA ASN A 38 -5.50 -12.05 -9.84
C ASN A 38 -5.15 -10.64 -10.35
N TYR A 39 -4.77 -10.54 -11.62
CA TYR A 39 -4.37 -9.28 -12.23
C TYR A 39 -5.49 -8.24 -12.32
N ARG A 40 -6.76 -8.67 -12.35
CA ARG A 40 -7.92 -7.77 -12.27
C ARG A 40 -7.95 -7.05 -10.93
N ASP A 41 -7.80 -7.79 -9.83
CA ASP A 41 -7.78 -7.22 -8.48
C ASP A 41 -6.54 -6.33 -8.29
N ALA A 42 -5.37 -6.79 -8.75
CA ALA A 42 -4.13 -6.01 -8.71
C ALA A 42 -4.26 -4.67 -9.45
N LEU A 43 -4.73 -4.69 -10.70
CA LEU A 43 -4.94 -3.48 -11.50
C LEU A 43 -5.97 -2.53 -10.86
N THR A 44 -7.07 -3.09 -10.35
CA THR A 44 -8.09 -2.30 -9.65
C THR A 44 -7.49 -1.55 -8.45
N LYS A 45 -6.65 -2.24 -7.66
CA LYS A 45 -5.94 -1.64 -6.51
C LYS A 45 -4.88 -0.62 -6.95
N SER A 46 -4.17 -0.87 -8.04
CA SER A 46 -3.20 0.09 -8.61
C SER A 46 -3.87 1.39 -9.04
N ILE A 47 -5.05 1.35 -9.66
CA ILE A 47 -5.80 2.57 -10.02
C ILE A 47 -6.30 3.29 -8.77
N ILE A 48 -6.80 2.53 -7.79
CA ILE A 48 -7.23 3.05 -6.50
C ILE A 48 -6.09 3.75 -5.74
N PHE A 49 -4.85 3.27 -5.84
CA PHE A 49 -3.68 3.92 -5.26
C PHE A 49 -3.55 5.38 -5.75
N PHE A 50 -3.73 5.63 -7.05
CA PHE A 50 -3.69 7.00 -7.58
C PHE A 50 -4.84 7.88 -7.05
N GLU A 51 -6.05 7.34 -6.85
CA GLU A 51 -7.11 8.09 -6.15
C GLU A 51 -6.68 8.50 -4.73
N GLY A 52 -5.94 7.62 -4.06
CA GLY A 52 -5.30 7.85 -2.77
C GLY A 52 -4.24 8.95 -2.78
N GLN A 53 -3.71 9.35 -3.94
CA GLN A 53 -2.68 10.39 -4.08
C GLN A 53 -3.23 11.75 -4.56
N ARG A 54 -4.51 11.87 -4.91
CA ARG A 54 -5.11 13.13 -5.40
C ARG A 54 -4.93 14.29 -4.43
N SER A 55 -4.49 15.45 -4.89
CA SER A 55 -4.54 16.71 -4.16
C SER A 55 -5.70 17.58 -4.68
N GLY A 56 -6.01 18.66 -3.97
CA GLY A 56 -7.08 19.60 -4.32
C GLY A 56 -8.44 19.19 -3.77
N LYS A 57 -9.49 19.75 -4.38
CA LYS A 57 -10.87 19.41 -4.06
C LYS A 57 -11.21 18.04 -4.61
N LEU A 58 -11.64 17.12 -3.74
CA LEU A 58 -11.95 15.76 -4.13
C LEU A 58 -13.37 15.69 -4.72
N PRO A 59 -13.59 14.80 -5.70
CA PRO A 59 -14.92 14.58 -6.24
C PRO A 59 -15.81 13.89 -5.20
N SER A 60 -17.12 14.16 -5.24
CA SER A 60 -18.10 13.63 -4.28
C SER A 60 -18.21 12.11 -4.31
N ASN A 61 -17.83 11.46 -5.40
CA ASN A 61 -17.82 10.02 -5.60
C ASN A 61 -16.44 9.35 -5.34
N GLN A 62 -15.51 10.04 -4.68
CA GLN A 62 -14.20 9.50 -4.28
C GLN A 62 -14.36 8.22 -3.43
N ARG A 63 -13.61 7.17 -3.76
CA ARG A 63 -13.70 5.87 -3.07
C ARG A 63 -12.88 5.81 -1.77
N MET A 64 -11.84 6.65 -1.66
CA MET A 64 -10.98 6.69 -0.48
C MET A 64 -11.56 7.54 0.64
N SER A 65 -12.32 6.89 1.52
CA SER A 65 -13.05 7.50 2.64
C SER A 65 -12.17 8.21 3.68
N TRP A 66 -10.88 7.88 3.75
CA TRP A 66 -9.91 8.50 4.65
C TRP A 66 -9.20 9.72 4.02
N ARG A 67 -9.37 9.99 2.72
CA ARG A 67 -8.88 11.21 2.06
C ARG A 67 -9.90 12.34 2.14
N ARG A 68 -9.44 13.59 2.13
CA ARG A 68 -10.24 14.83 2.15
C ARG A 68 -9.59 15.91 1.28
N ASP A 69 -10.33 16.99 1.04
CA ASP A 69 -9.84 18.18 0.33
C ASP A 69 -8.54 18.68 0.96
N SER A 70 -7.53 18.95 0.14
CA SER A 70 -6.20 19.38 0.59
C SER A 70 -5.50 20.26 -0.46
N GLY A 71 -4.50 21.07 -0.06
CA GLY A 71 -3.75 21.92 -1.00
C GLY A 71 -4.61 22.95 -1.75
N LEU A 72 -5.66 23.48 -1.10
CA LEU A 72 -6.63 24.38 -1.72
C LEU A 72 -6.10 25.81 -1.97
N SER A 73 -4.94 26.13 -1.42
CA SER A 73 -4.26 27.42 -1.59
C SER A 73 -3.04 27.34 -2.51
N ASP A 74 -2.83 26.22 -3.19
CA ASP A 74 -1.65 26.00 -4.02
C ASP A 74 -1.63 26.98 -5.19
N GLY A 75 -0.52 27.70 -5.35
CA GLY A 75 -0.35 28.74 -6.37
C GLY A 75 -0.79 30.15 -5.96
N SER A 76 -1.51 30.29 -4.84
CA SER A 76 -2.05 31.58 -4.37
C SER A 76 -1.00 32.69 -4.23
N ALA A 77 0.20 32.37 -3.70
CA ALA A 77 1.30 33.33 -3.56
C ALA A 77 1.78 33.93 -4.88
N MET A 78 1.57 33.20 -5.99
CA MET A 78 1.91 33.63 -7.35
C MET A 78 0.68 34.06 -8.15
N HIS A 79 -0.49 34.21 -7.51
CA HIS A 79 -1.76 34.59 -8.13
C HIS A 79 -2.19 33.63 -9.27
N VAL A 80 -1.89 32.35 -9.13
CA VAL A 80 -2.29 31.29 -10.07
C VAL A 80 -3.00 30.16 -9.33
N ASP A 81 -3.86 29.42 -10.03
CA ASP A 81 -4.49 28.22 -9.49
C ASP A 81 -3.64 26.98 -9.83
N LEU A 82 -3.00 26.42 -8.81
CA LEU A 82 -2.24 25.16 -8.89
C LEU A 82 -2.88 24.05 -8.03
N VAL A 83 -4.17 24.19 -7.72
CA VAL A 83 -4.95 23.18 -7.00
C VAL A 83 -5.14 21.94 -7.90
N GLY A 84 -5.11 20.75 -7.31
CA GLY A 84 -5.24 19.49 -8.03
C GLY A 84 -3.93 18.72 -8.20
N GLY A 85 -3.89 17.77 -9.14
CA GLY A 85 -2.74 16.89 -9.36
C GLY A 85 -2.61 15.78 -8.31
N TYR A 86 -1.41 15.21 -8.20
CA TYR A 86 -1.10 14.09 -7.31
C TYR A 86 0.09 14.41 -6.39
N TYR A 87 0.06 13.92 -5.16
CA TYR A 87 1.24 13.90 -4.30
C TYR A 87 2.20 12.81 -4.78
N ASP A 88 3.49 13.15 -4.84
CA ASP A 88 4.50 12.32 -5.51
C ASP A 88 4.73 10.98 -4.79
N ALA A 89 4.80 11.01 -3.46
CA ALA A 89 5.06 9.83 -2.64
C ALA A 89 4.28 9.87 -1.32
N GLY A 90 4.95 9.60 -0.19
CA GLY A 90 4.38 9.67 1.15
C GLY A 90 4.36 11.08 1.76
N ASP A 91 4.83 12.07 1.02
CA ASP A 91 4.81 13.49 1.38
C ASP A 91 3.67 14.21 0.65
N ASN A 92 3.66 15.56 0.72
CA ASN A 92 2.62 16.38 0.09
C ASN A 92 3.18 17.30 -1.02
N VAL A 93 4.40 17.08 -1.51
CA VAL A 93 4.95 17.85 -2.63
C VAL A 93 4.42 17.29 -3.95
N LYS A 94 4.14 18.19 -4.89
CA LYS A 94 3.73 17.89 -6.26
C LYS A 94 4.93 17.99 -7.20
N PHE A 95 5.81 16.99 -7.19
CA PHE A 95 6.96 16.98 -8.09
C PHE A 95 6.49 16.75 -9.54
N GLY A 96 6.59 17.79 -10.37
CA GLY A 96 6.04 17.78 -11.73
C GLY A 96 6.69 16.74 -12.66
N PHE A 97 7.99 16.51 -12.53
CA PHE A 97 8.71 15.58 -13.40
C PHE A 97 8.25 14.10 -13.23
N PRO A 98 8.30 13.50 -12.03
CA PRO A 98 7.76 12.14 -11.81
C PRO A 98 6.25 12.05 -12.04
N MET A 99 5.47 13.10 -11.75
CA MET A 99 4.03 13.14 -12.04
C MET A 99 3.75 13.04 -13.55
N ALA A 100 4.48 13.81 -14.37
CA ALA A 100 4.36 13.78 -15.82
C ALA A 100 4.77 12.41 -16.38
N PHE A 101 5.89 11.86 -15.93
CA PHE A 101 6.34 10.52 -16.33
C PHE A 101 5.30 9.44 -16.01
N THR A 102 4.73 9.47 -14.80
CA THR A 102 3.68 8.54 -14.39
C THR A 102 2.45 8.62 -15.29
N THR A 103 2.00 9.83 -15.61
CA THR A 103 0.86 10.06 -16.51
C THR A 103 1.12 9.51 -17.91
N THR A 104 2.33 9.69 -18.44
CA THR A 104 2.75 9.13 -19.73
C THR A 104 2.68 7.60 -19.71
N MET A 105 3.22 6.95 -18.68
CA MET A 105 3.20 5.48 -18.58
C MET A 105 1.78 4.92 -18.42
N LEU A 106 0.92 5.59 -17.64
CA LEU A 106 -0.48 5.20 -17.53
C LEU A 106 -1.25 5.40 -18.85
N SER A 107 -0.95 6.47 -19.59
CA SER A 107 -1.59 6.69 -20.90
C SER A 107 -1.12 5.67 -21.92
N TRP A 108 0.18 5.37 -21.94
CA TRP A 108 0.75 4.36 -22.83
C TRP A 108 0.22 2.96 -22.51
N SER A 109 0.04 2.60 -21.23
CA SER A 109 -0.55 1.30 -20.90
C SER A 109 -1.97 1.14 -21.43
N VAL A 110 -2.76 2.22 -21.48
CA VAL A 110 -4.08 2.21 -22.14
C VAL A 110 -3.95 2.09 -23.66
N ILE A 111 -2.99 2.77 -24.28
CA ILE A 111 -2.75 2.65 -25.73
C ILE A 111 -2.37 1.21 -26.12
N GLU A 112 -1.55 0.55 -25.30
CA GLU A 112 -1.02 -0.79 -25.61
C GLU A 112 -1.98 -1.92 -25.20
N PHE A 113 -2.72 -1.74 -24.09
CA PHE A 113 -3.46 -2.83 -23.43
C PHE A 113 -4.92 -2.50 -23.06
N GLY A 114 -5.42 -1.31 -23.39
CA GLY A 114 -6.80 -0.86 -23.11
C GLY A 114 -7.79 -1.27 -24.18
#